data_AF-A0A316EN41-F1
#
_entry.id   AF-A0A316EN41-F1
#
_cell.length_a   1.000
_cell.length_b   1.000
_cell.length_c   1.000
_cell.angle_alpha   90.00
_cell.angle_beta   90.00
_cell.angle_gamma   90.00
#
_symmetry.space_group_name_H-M   'P 1'
#
loop_
_entity.id
_entity.type
_entity.pdbx_description
1 polymer ?
#
loop_
_entity_poly.entity_id
_entity_poly.type
_entity_poly.pdbx_seq_one_letter_code
_entity_poly.pdbx_strand_id
1 'polypeptide(L)'
;MQARFARGIAQMPLTVPAREVSMAEEAATPEVGDLVTVCSRDQQTEFSIRLTGVAGPDLWYGKIDAISRGAEMLVVAEGLELDDCVSVRRAEIAAVVSGAQLDRPH
;
A
#
# COMPACT_ATOMS: atom_id res chain seq x y z
N MET A 1 13.50 26.65 -18.04
CA MET A 1 12.34 25.89 -17.50
C MET A 1 12.50 24.45 -17.92
N GLN A 2 12.70 23.52 -16.99
CA GLN A 2 12.79 22.08 -17.30
C GLN A 2 11.58 21.39 -16.67
N ALA A 3 10.66 20.91 -17.51
CA ALA A 3 9.68 19.92 -17.11
C ALA A 3 10.40 18.57 -17.10
N ARG A 4 10.53 17.96 -15.92
CA ARG A 4 11.16 16.65 -15.76
C ARG A 4 10.06 15.60 -15.71
N PHE A 5 9.72 15.07 -16.88
CA PHE A 5 8.84 13.90 -17.00
C PHE A 5 9.70 12.64 -16.87
N ALA A 6 9.73 12.05 -15.68
CA ALA A 6 10.14 10.65 -15.50
C ALA A 6 8.88 9.87 -15.07
N ARG A 7 7.92 9.77 -15.99
CA ARG A 7 6.67 9.05 -15.79
C ARG A 7 6.84 7.65 -16.36
N GLY A 8 7.06 6.68 -15.48
CA GLY A 8 6.94 5.25 -15.79
C GLY A 8 8.25 4.50 -16.04
N ILE A 9 8.37 3.34 -15.40
CA ILE A 9 9.24 2.19 -15.73
C ILE A 9 10.58 2.09 -14.97
N ALA A 10 11.16 3.18 -14.43
CA ALA A 10 12.46 3.12 -13.73
C ALA A 10 12.43 3.43 -12.22
N GLN A 11 11.26 3.57 -11.60
CA GLN A 11 11.17 3.68 -10.15
C GLN A 11 11.26 2.28 -9.56
N MET A 12 12.39 1.95 -8.94
CA MET A 12 12.45 0.83 -8.00
C MET A 12 11.30 1.03 -7.00
N PRO A 13 10.43 0.02 -6.82
CA PRO A 13 9.33 0.10 -5.87
C PRO A 13 9.87 0.50 -4.51
N LEU A 14 9.27 1.51 -3.89
CA LEU A 14 9.65 1.92 -2.56
C LEU A 14 9.18 0.84 -1.57
N THR A 15 10.06 0.49 -0.63
CA THR A 15 9.69 -0.41 0.46
C THR A 15 8.91 0.40 1.49
N VAL A 16 7.66 0.01 1.75
CA VAL A 16 6.92 0.54 2.90
C VAL A 16 7.53 -0.07 4.16
N PRO A 17 8.01 0.72 5.14
CA PRO A 17 8.54 0.21 6.41
C PRO A 17 7.36 -0.14 7.32
N ALA A 18 6.65 -1.16 6.90
CA ALA A 18 5.48 -1.69 7.55
C ALA A 18 5.87 -2.56 8.74
N ARG A 19 4.97 -2.63 9.72
CA ARG A 19 5.06 -3.66 10.75
C ARG A 19 4.55 -4.98 10.18
N GLU A 20 5.26 -6.07 10.46
CA GLU A 20 4.71 -7.40 10.26
C GLU A 20 3.51 -7.60 11.18
N VAL A 21 2.35 -7.83 10.57
CA VAL A 21 1.12 -8.18 11.26
C VAL A 21 1.11 -9.70 11.35
N SER A 22 0.97 -10.23 12.57
CA SER A 22 0.62 -11.64 12.76
C SER A 22 -0.79 -11.83 12.22
N MET A 23 -0.94 -11.97 10.91
CA MET A 23 -2.23 -12.29 10.29
C MET A 23 -2.76 -13.55 10.98
N ALA A 24 -3.97 -13.45 11.53
CA ALA A 24 -4.76 -14.62 11.83
C ALA A 24 -4.89 -15.41 10.51
N GLU A 25 -4.65 -16.72 10.56
CA GLU A 25 -4.49 -17.63 9.40
C GLU A 25 -5.66 -17.61 8.38
N GLU A 26 -6.75 -16.89 8.66
CA GLU A 26 -7.97 -16.78 7.84
C GLU A 26 -8.11 -15.48 7.05
N ALA A 27 -7.15 -14.55 7.11
CA ALA A 27 -7.26 -13.32 6.31
C ALA A 27 -7.09 -13.62 4.80
N ALA A 28 -8.06 -13.10 4.02
CA ALA A 28 -8.22 -13.37 2.59
C ALA A 28 -6.91 -13.24 1.81
N THR A 29 -6.67 -14.15 0.87
CA THR A 29 -5.50 -14.07 -0.01
C THR A 29 -5.64 -12.86 -0.93
N PRO A 30 -4.70 -11.91 -0.89
CA PRO A 30 -4.80 -10.69 -1.68
C PRO A 30 -4.63 -10.97 -3.18
N GLU A 31 -5.46 -10.31 -3.99
CA GLU A 31 -5.47 -10.40 -5.44
C GLU A 31 -5.17 -9.05 -6.11
N VAL A 32 -4.79 -9.08 -7.39
CA VAL A 32 -4.59 -7.84 -8.15
C VAL A 32 -5.92 -7.10 -8.28
N GLY A 33 -5.92 -5.80 -7.95
CA GLY A 33 -7.12 -4.96 -7.88
C GLY A 33 -7.66 -4.78 -6.47
N ASP A 34 -7.22 -5.60 -5.50
CA ASP A 34 -7.61 -5.44 -4.12
C ASP A 34 -6.98 -4.20 -3.50
N LEU A 35 -7.69 -3.62 -2.54
CA LEU A 35 -7.17 -2.57 -1.68
C LEU A 35 -6.70 -3.20 -0.37
N VAL A 36 -5.41 -3.09 -0.06
CA VAL A 36 -4.84 -3.63 1.17
C VAL A 36 -4.47 -2.51 2.13
N THR A 37 -4.63 -2.78 3.42
CA THR A 37 -4.23 -1.88 4.50
C THR A 37 -2.91 -2.35 5.08
N VAL A 38 -1.96 -1.43 5.20
CA VAL A 38 -0.63 -1.66 5.77
C VAL A 38 -0.36 -0.59 6.82
N CYS A 39 0.07 -1.00 8.02
CA CYS A 39 0.41 -0.07 9.09
C CYS A 39 1.92 0.16 9.14
N SER A 40 2.34 1.43 9.28
CA SER A 40 3.73 1.79 9.52
C SER A 40 4.25 1.15 10.82
N ARG A 41 5.57 1.01 10.92
CA ARG A 41 6.22 0.46 12.11
C ARG A 41 5.90 1.22 13.40
N ASP A 42 5.70 2.52 13.31
CA ASP A 42 5.33 3.39 14.44
C ASP A 42 3.83 3.37 14.78
N GLN A 43 3.00 2.68 13.97
CA GLN A 43 1.54 2.58 14.10
C GLN A 43 0.81 3.92 14.07
N GLN A 44 1.46 5.00 13.64
CA GLN A 44 0.84 6.32 13.51
C GLN A 44 0.34 6.61 12.10
N THR A 45 0.79 5.82 11.12
CA THR A 45 0.41 5.95 9.72
C THR A 45 -0.17 4.64 9.20
N GLU A 46 -1.33 4.74 8.57
CA GLU A 46 -1.96 3.65 7.83
C GLU A 46 -1.94 3.98 6.34
N PHE A 47 -1.46 3.03 5.54
CA PHE A 47 -1.41 3.12 4.09
C PHE A 47 -2.46 2.20 3.50
N SER A 48 -3.34 2.76 2.68
CA SER A 48 -4.21 1.99 1.80
C SER A 48 -3.54 1.87 0.44
N ILE A 49 -3.25 0.65 0.02
CA ILE A 49 -2.47 0.36 -1.18
C ILE A 49 -3.30 -0.48 -2.12
N ARG A 50 -3.53 0.01 -3.34
CA ARG A 50 -4.22 -0.76 -4.39
C ARG A 50 -3.21 -1.64 -5.12
N LEU A 51 -3.41 -2.95 -5.07
CA LEU A 51 -2.53 -3.91 -5.70
C LEU A 51 -2.65 -3.86 -7.22
N THR A 52 -1.53 -3.67 -7.91
CA THR A 52 -1.46 -3.53 -9.37
C THR A 52 -0.76 -4.71 -10.06
N GLY A 53 -0.05 -5.56 -9.31
CA GLY A 53 0.63 -6.71 -9.88
C GLY A 53 1.23 -7.65 -8.82
N VAL A 54 1.54 -8.87 -9.25
CA VAL A 54 2.22 -9.88 -8.43
C VAL A 54 3.72 -9.80 -8.68
N ALA A 55 4.50 -9.66 -7.62
CA ALA A 55 5.96 -9.59 -7.67
C ALA A 55 6.63 -10.89 -7.19
N GLY A 56 5.89 -11.74 -6.48
CA GLY A 56 6.34 -13.03 -5.95
C GLY A 56 5.20 -13.76 -5.20
N PRO A 57 5.47 -14.93 -4.60
CA PRO A 57 4.45 -15.71 -3.90
C PRO A 57 3.82 -14.97 -2.70
N ASP A 58 4.63 -14.15 -2.02
CA ASP A 58 4.20 -13.37 -0.85
C ASP A 58 4.50 -11.87 -1.03
N LEU A 59 4.65 -11.41 -2.28
CA LEU A 59 5.04 -10.04 -2.60
C LEU A 59 4.19 -9.50 -3.74
N TRP A 60 3.62 -8.32 -3.55
CA TRP A 60 2.82 -7.62 -4.55
C TRP A 60 3.39 -6.23 -4.81
N TYR A 61 3.14 -5.72 -6.02
CA TYR A 61 3.28 -4.31 -6.34
C TYR A 61 1.93 -3.64 -6.21
N GLY A 62 1.91 -2.44 -5.63
CA GLY A 62 0.72 -1.62 -5.53
C GLY A 62 1.03 -0.13 -5.59
N LYS A 63 -0.03 0.66 -5.62
CA LYS A 63 0.03 2.12 -5.52
C LYS A 63 -0.64 2.60 -4.26
N ILE A 64 -0.07 3.61 -3.64
CA ILE A 64 -0.69 4.26 -2.48
C ILE A 64 -1.97 4.97 -2.95
N ASP A 65 -3.10 4.49 -2.46
CA ASP A 65 -4.44 5.02 -2.73
C ASP A 65 -4.85 6.05 -1.66
N ALA A 66 -4.51 5.78 -0.39
CA ALA A 66 -4.74 6.71 0.72
C ALA A 66 -3.66 6.58 1.81
N ILE A 67 -3.44 7.69 2.53
CA ILE A 67 -2.55 7.76 3.70
C ILE A 67 -3.34 8.38 4.85
N SER A 68 -3.64 7.59 5.87
CA SER A 68 -4.31 8.02 7.09
C SER A 68 -3.25 8.23 8.18
N ARG A 69 -3.10 9.47 8.65
CA ARG A 69 -2.15 9.83 9.73
C ARG A 69 -2.91 10.13 11.01
N GLY A 70 -2.32 9.78 12.17
CA GLY A 70 -2.83 10.18 13.47
C GLY A 70 -2.96 11.71 13.61
N ALA A 71 -3.86 12.14 14.49
CA ALA A 71 -4.30 13.55 14.65
C ALA A 71 -3.18 14.57 14.96
N GLU A 72 -1.98 14.12 15.32
CA GLU A 72 -0.85 14.97 15.73
C GLU A 72 0.33 15.00 14.74
N MET A 73 0.16 14.60 13.47
CA MET A 73 1.29 14.54 12.53
C MET A 73 1.29 15.67 11.49
N LEU A 74 1.85 16.82 11.88
CA LEU A 74 2.29 17.89 10.99
C LEU A 74 3.61 17.48 10.30
N VAL A 75 3.50 16.94 9.08
CA VAL A 75 4.59 16.83 8.10
C VAL A 75 5.68 15.80 8.48
N VAL A 76 6.15 15.07 7.46
CA VAL A 76 7.19 14.02 7.49
C VAL A 76 6.70 12.63 7.92
N ALA A 77 6.20 11.86 6.95
CA ALA A 77 6.21 10.40 7.04
C ALA A 77 6.86 9.86 5.76
N GLU A 78 8.18 9.64 5.86
CA GLU A 78 8.99 8.78 4.98
C GLU A 78 9.05 9.07 3.47
N GLY A 79 8.60 10.26 3.05
CA GLY A 79 8.70 10.68 1.65
C GLY A 79 7.82 9.88 0.69
N LEU A 80 6.85 9.12 1.22
CA LEU A 80 5.84 8.41 0.45
C LEU A 80 4.64 9.34 0.19
N GLU A 81 4.22 9.40 -1.06
CA GLU A 81 3.12 10.22 -1.55
C GLU A 81 2.01 9.35 -2.16
N LEU A 82 0.84 9.94 -2.40
CA LEU A 82 -0.21 9.27 -3.17
C LEU A 82 0.31 8.93 -4.58
N ASP A 83 -0.20 7.86 -5.16
CA ASP A 83 0.22 7.30 -6.46
C ASP A 83 1.64 6.68 -6.50
N ASP A 84 2.42 6.75 -5.41
CA ASP A 84 3.73 6.09 -5.36
C ASP A 84 3.60 4.59 -5.51
N CYS A 85 4.49 4.02 -6.34
CA CYS A 85 4.60 2.59 -6.54
C CYS A 85 5.41 1.97 -5.40
N VAL A 86 4.79 1.04 -4.69
CA VAL A 86 5.36 0.36 -3.53
C VAL A 86 5.28 -1.15 -3.67
N SER A 87 6.15 -1.85 -2.96
CA SER A 87 6.04 -3.30 -2.78
C SER A 87 5.49 -3.63 -1.39
N VAL A 88 4.54 -4.57 -1.33
CA VAL A 88 3.88 -5.00 -0.09
C VAL A 88 4.05 -6.50 0.07
N ARG A 89 4.48 -6.93 1.25
CA ARG A 89 4.58 -8.35 1.61
C ARG A 89 3.32 -8.85 2.28
N ARG A 90 3.03 -10.14 2.14
CA ARG A 90 1.88 -10.77 2.81
C ARG A 90 1.88 -10.51 4.32
N ALA A 91 3.06 -10.64 4.94
CA ALA A 91 3.24 -10.43 6.37
C ALA A 91 2.96 -8.99 6.84
N GLU A 92 2.89 -8.01 5.93
CA GLU A 92 2.68 -6.59 6.25
C GLU A 92 1.21 -6.17 6.09
N ILE A 93 0.39 -7.04 5.49
CA ILE A 93 -1.02 -6.75 5.19
C ILE A 93 -1.85 -6.94 6.46
N ALA A 94 -2.38 -5.83 6.98
CA ALA A 94 -3.29 -5.82 8.11
C ALA A 94 -4.71 -6.23 7.72
N ALA A 95 -5.15 -5.80 6.53
CA ALA A 95 -6.47 -6.09 6.00
C ALA A 95 -6.49 -6.11 4.47
N VAL A 96 -7.42 -6.86 3.89
CA VAL A 96 -7.68 -6.91 2.44
C VAL A 96 -9.14 -6.55 2.20
N VAL A 97 -9.38 -5.58 1.33
CA VAL A 97 -10.71 -5.21 0.84
C VAL A 97 -10.75 -5.53 -0.65
N SER A 98 -11.51 -6.57 -1.00
CA SER A 98 -11.58 -7.03 -2.38
C SER A 98 -12.14 -5.96 -3.31
N GLY A 99 -11.51 -5.77 -4.47
CA GLY A 99 -11.94 -4.75 -5.44
C GLY A 99 -13.40 -4.91 -5.89
N ALA A 100 -13.89 -6.15 -5.98
CA ALA A 100 -15.28 -6.47 -6.32
C ALA A 100 -16.31 -5.97 -5.28
N GLN A 101 -15.88 -5.66 -4.05
CA GLN A 101 -16.75 -5.16 -2.99
C GLN A 101 -16.95 -3.64 -3.05
N LEU A 102 -16.07 -2.91 -3.75
CA LEU A 102 -16.13 -1.45 -3.91
C LEU A 102 -17.04 -1.01 -5.08
N ASP A 103 -17.48 -1.93 -5.93
CA ASP A 103 -18.32 -1.66 -7.12
C ASP A 103 -19.82 -1.92 -6.88
N ARG A 104 -20.29 -1.93 -5.62
CA ARG A 104 -21.74 -1.94 -5.34
C ARG A 104 -22.26 -0.51 -5.18
N PRO A 105 -22.91 0.09 -6.19
CA PRO A 105 -23.79 1.21 -5.96
C PRO A 105 -25.01 0.72 -5.16
N HIS A 106 -25.40 1.50 -4.15
CA HIS A 106 -26.70 1.37 -3.49
C HIS A 106 -27.85 1.68 -4.45
#